data_AF-A0A6G9XJ64-F1
#
_entry.id   AF-A0A6G9XJ64-F1
#
_cell.length_a   1.000
_cell.length_b   1.000
_cell.length_c   1.000
_cell.angle_alpha   90.00
_cell.angle_beta   90.00
_cell.angle_gamma   90.00
#
_symmetry.space_group_name_H-M   'P 1'
#
loop_
_entity.id
_entity.type
_entity.pdbx_description
1 polymer ?
#
loop_
_entity_poly.entity_id
_entity_poly.type
_entity_poly.pdbx_seq_one_letter_code
_entity_poly.pdbx_strand_id
1 'polypeptide(L)' 'MPHLSRRDRARINLEQVREQLLDAAAFGKKLPPEQLEHAAGKIAEGLRVYLELTRD' A
#
# COMPACT_ATOMS: atom_id res chain seq x y z
N MET A 1 7.94 19.17 10.55
CA MET A 1 7.65 18.43 9.30
C MET A 1 6.15 18.52 9.05
N PRO A 2 5.68 18.85 7.84
CA PRO A 2 4.24 18.86 7.59
C PRO A 2 3.71 17.44 7.79
N HIS A 3 2.68 17.30 8.63
CA HIS A 3 2.01 16.01 8.80
C HIS A 3 1.37 15.63 7.47
N LEU A 4 1.83 14.53 6.87
CA LEU A 4 1.20 13.99 5.66
C LEU A 4 -0.29 13.80 5.91
N SER A 5 -1.12 14.22 4.95
CA SER A 5 -2.54 13.95 5.04
C SER A 5 -2.78 12.45 5.04
N ARG A 6 -3.91 12.01 5.61
CA ARG A 6 -4.26 10.58 5.61
C ARG A 6 -4.39 10.02 4.19
N ARG A 7 -4.89 10.83 3.25
CA ARG A 7 -4.93 10.50 1.81
C ARG A 7 -3.53 10.29 1.23
N ASP A 8 -2.58 11.18 1.53
CA ASP A 8 -1.22 11.07 1.01
C ASP A 8 -0.51 9.84 1.55
N ARG A 9 -0.67 9.54 2.84
CA ARG A 9 -0.13 8.31 3.44
C ARG A 9 -0.71 7.05 2.79
N ALA A 10 -2.03 7.02 2.58
CA ALA A 10 -2.69 5.89 1.92
C ALA A 10 -2.16 5.69 0.49
N ARG A 11 -2.01 6.77 -0.28
CA ARG A 11 -1.44 6.72 -1.64
C ARG A 11 -0.02 6.17 -1.64
N ILE A 12 0.87 6.72 -0.80
CA ILE A 12 2.27 6.27 -0.70
C ILE A 12 2.34 4.78 -0.34
N ASN A 13 1.50 4.32 0.60
CA ASN A 13 1.46 2.91 0.98
C ASN A 13 1.06 2.01 -0.20
N LEU A 14 0.06 2.40 -0.99
CA LEU A 14 -0.37 1.65 -2.17
C LEU A 14 0.71 1.66 -3.27
N GLU A 15 1.37 2.79 -3.50
CA GLU A 15 2.48 2.92 -4.46
C GLU A 15 3.65 2.00 -4.08
N GLN A 16 4.03 1.97 -2.80
CA GLN A 16 5.07 1.06 -2.29
C GLN A 16 4.74 -0.42 -2.50
N VAL A 17 3.49 -0.82 -2.22
CA VAL A 17 3.08 -2.23 -2.44
C VAL A 17 3.11 -2.57 -3.92
N ARG A 18 2.64 -1.66 -4.78
CA ARG A 18 2.71 -1.85 -6.24
C ARG A 18 4.15 -2.02 -6.71
N GLU A 19 5.08 -1.18 -6.26
CA GLU A 19 6.50 -1.28 -6.61
C GLU A 19 7.11 -2.60 -6.15
N GLN A 20 6.83 -3.02 -4.92
CA GLN A 20 7.31 -4.29 -4.38
C GLN A 20 6.83 -5.49 -5.19
N LEU A 21 5.56 -5.49 -5.61
CA LEU A 21 4.99 -6.55 -6.44
C LEU A 21 5.59 -6.58 -7.84
N LEU A 22 5.81 -5.41 -8.46
CA LEU A 22 6.45 -5.31 -9.77
C LEU A 22 7.90 -5.77 -9.73
N ASP A 23 8.65 -5.37 -8.71
CA ASP A 23 10.03 -5.82 -8.49
C ASP A 23 10.10 -7.33 -8.26
N ALA A 24 9.18 -7.89 -7.47
CA ALA A 24 9.08 -9.33 -7.28
C ALA A 24 8.77 -10.08 -8.58
N ALA A 25 7.85 -9.57 -9.39
CA ALA A 25 7.50 -10.15 -10.68
C ALA A 25 8.64 -10.05 -11.71
N ALA A 26 9.35 -8.92 -11.75
CA ALA A 26 10.43 -8.68 -12.72
C ALA A 26 11.66 -9.54 -12.44
N PHE A 27 11.97 -9.80 -11.17
CA PHE A 27 13.21 -10.49 -10.76
C PHE A 27 12.97 -11.87 -10.15
N GLY A 28 11.72 -12.37 -10.15
CA GLY A 28 11.36 -13.66 -9.55
C GLY A 28 11.59 -13.72 -8.04
N LYS A 29 11.56 -12.58 -7.34
CA LYS A 29 11.79 -12.54 -5.89
C LYS A 29 10.59 -13.17 -5.17
N LYS A 30 10.87 -14.05 -4.20
CA LYS A 30 9.84 -14.53 -3.28
C LYS A 30 9.64 -13.51 -2.17
N LEU A 31 8.41 -13.05 -1.99
CA LEU A 31 8.04 -12.25 -0.85
C LEU A 31 7.79 -13.18 0.35
N PRO A 32 8.51 -13.03 1.48
CA PRO A 32 8.25 -13.81 2.67
C PRO A 32 6.87 -13.47 3.27
N PRO A 33 6.28 -14.37 4.08
CA PRO A 33 4.95 -14.19 4.65
C PRO A 33 4.74 -12.84 5.34
N GLU A 34 5.71 -12.35 6.10
CA GLU A 34 5.63 -11.08 6.83
C GLU A 34 5.55 -9.88 5.88
N GLN A 35 6.25 -9.94 4.74
CA GLN A 35 6.16 -8.89 3.71
C GLN A 35 4.80 -8.92 3.02
N LEU A 36 4.23 -10.10 2.80
CA LEU A 36 2.88 -10.25 2.24
C LEU A 36 1.82 -9.72 3.21
N GLU A 37 1.94 -10.02 4.52
CA GLU A 37 1.06 -9.50 5.55
C GLU A 37 1.13 -7.97 5.63
N HIS A 38 2.34 -7.40 5.63
CA HIS A 38 2.53 -5.95 5.61
C HIS A 38 1.93 -5.30 4.36
N ALA A 39 2.09 -5.92 3.19
CA ALA A 39 1.48 -5.45 1.95
C ALA A 39 -0.05 -5.48 2.01
N ALA A 40 -0.63 -6.56 2.55
CA ALA A 40 -2.06 -6.71 2.75
C ALA A 40 -2.61 -5.62 3.69
N GLY A 41 -1.92 -5.32 4.79
CA GLY A 41 -2.29 -4.24 5.71
C GLY A 41 -2.28 -2.86 5.06
N LYS A 42 -1.25 -2.57 4.24
CA LYS A 42 -1.17 -1.32 3.45
C LYS A 42 -2.31 -1.19 2.45
N ILE A 43 -2.66 -2.27 1.76
CA ILE A 43 -3.80 -2.32 0.82
C ILE A 43 -5.12 -2.08 1.56
N ALA A 44 -5.34 -2.75 2.69
CA ALA A 44 -6.57 -2.61 3.48
C ALA A 44 -6.78 -1.18 3.97
N GLU A 45 -5.74 -0.53 4.49
CA GLU A 45 -5.83 0.88 4.91
C GLU A 45 -6.07 1.81 3.71
N GLY A 46 -5.41 1.56 2.58
CA GLY A 46 -5.64 2.31 1.35
C GLY A 46 -7.08 2.24 0.87
N LEU A 47 -7.67 1.04 0.87
CA LEU A 47 -9.07 0.81 0.52
C LEU A 47 -10.02 1.52 1.49
N ARG A 48 -9.74 1.45 2.79
CA ARG A 48 -10.54 2.13 3.81
C ARG A 48 -10.57 3.64 3.60
N VAL A 49 -9.40 4.25 3.37
CA VAL A 49 -9.29 5.69 3.09
C VAL A 49 -10.01 6.06 1.79
N TYR A 50 -9.86 5.25 0.74
CA TYR A 50 -10.58 5.47 -0.52
C TYR A 50 -12.10 5.49 -0.30
N LEU A 51 -12.65 4.48 0.40
CA LEU A 51 -14.08 4.38 0.70
C LEU A 51 -14.59 5.55 1.55
N GLU A 52 -13.82 5.99 2.55
CA GLU A 52 -14.20 7.14 3.37
C GLU A 52 -14.19 8.47 2.61
N LEU A 53 -13.29 8.62 1.62
CA LEU A 53 -13.19 9.84 0.81
C LEU A 53 -14.16 9.88 -0.37
N THR A 54 -14.78 8.74 -0.71
CA THR A 54 -15.67 8.59 -1.88
C THR A 54 -17.11 8.25 -1.51
N ARG A 55 -17.41 8.10 -0.22
CA ARG A 55 -18.78 8.03 0.27
C ARG A 55 -19.36 9.43 0.35
N ASP A 56 -20.41 9.67 -0.44
CA ASP A 56 -21.28 10.85 -0.40
C ASP A 56 -22.12 10.92 0.89
#